data_AF-G4ZUI6-F1
#
_entry.id   AF-G4ZUI6-F1
#
_cell.length_a   1.000
_cell.length_b   1.000
_cell.length_c   1.000
_cell.angle_alpha   90.00
_cell.angle_beta   90.00
_cell.angle_gamma   90.00
#
_symmetry.space_group_name_H-M   'P 1'
#
loop_
_entity.id
_entity.type
_entity.pdbx_description
1 polymer ?
#
loop_
_entity_poly.entity_id
_entity_poly.type
_entity_poly.pdbx_seq_one_letter_code
_entity_poly.pdbx_strand_id
1 'polypeptide(L)'
;FLLRRSEIVAITGGSFKWFAVRAQDIAVLDAEGQPTLSPSKAQSVCMRLIGSKTNQGGSPTTRMLSRSGHPFLCPVFGALILLQVRKHLPTDIPTAVFLDRCGKPACIATDDVSEAIKRAATSTGEDPRCFSSHSLRAGGATHMYRAGTDALTIQFHGRWGSDAFKTYTRPCKESVATLAANMVTGPRGDSTL
;
A
#
# COMPACT_ATOMS: atom_id res chain seq x y z
N PHE A 1 -2.09 2.19 -1.57
CA PHE A 1 -1.89 2.82 -0.25
C PHE A 1 -0.43 2.92 0.17
N LEU A 2 0.47 2.03 -0.30
CA LEU A 2 1.88 2.02 0.12
C LEU A 2 2.06 2.13 1.65
N LEU A 3 1.33 1.31 2.41
CA LEU A 3 1.40 1.35 3.86
C LEU A 3 2.79 0.99 4.36
N ARG A 4 3.21 1.60 5.46
CA ARG A 4 4.38 1.12 6.21
C ARG A 4 3.96 -0.13 6.98
N ARG A 5 4.86 -1.11 7.14
CA ARG A 5 4.54 -2.34 7.91
C ARG A 5 3.92 -2.06 9.28
N SER A 6 4.45 -1.08 10.02
CA SER A 6 3.98 -0.70 11.35
C SER A 6 2.62 -0.02 11.39
N GLU A 7 2.06 0.34 10.23
CA GLU A 7 0.72 0.92 10.12
C GLU A 7 -0.36 -0.15 9.93
N ILE A 8 -0.01 -1.40 9.62
CA ILE A 8 -1.00 -2.43 9.27
C ILE A 8 -0.84 -3.73 10.04
N VAL A 9 0.38 -4.25 10.16
CA VAL A 9 0.65 -5.56 10.78
C VAL A 9 1.34 -5.42 12.13
N ALA A 10 1.28 -6.50 12.92
CA ALA A 10 2.03 -6.59 14.15
C ALA A 10 3.55 -6.53 13.85
N ILE A 11 4.28 -5.86 14.73
CA ILE A 11 5.74 -5.79 14.71
C ILE A 11 6.32 -6.91 15.58
N THR A 12 7.63 -6.83 15.88
CA THR A 12 8.33 -7.79 16.74
C THR A 12 7.57 -8.03 18.05
N GLY A 13 7.38 -9.32 18.38
CA GLY A 13 6.68 -9.76 19.59
C GLY A 13 5.15 -9.71 19.51
N GLY A 14 4.56 -9.60 18.32
CA GLY A 14 3.09 -9.64 18.15
C GLY A 14 2.37 -8.36 18.57
N SER A 15 3.11 -7.31 18.93
CA SER A 15 2.56 -6.03 19.34
C SER A 15 2.19 -5.14 18.15
N PHE A 16 1.20 -4.28 18.32
CA PHE A 16 0.87 -3.24 17.35
C PHE A 16 1.38 -1.88 17.82
N LYS A 17 1.74 -1.01 16.88
CA LYS A 17 1.91 0.42 17.21
C LYS A 17 0.54 1.04 17.48
N TRP A 18 0.50 2.06 18.34
CA TRP A 18 -0.74 2.76 18.71
C TRP A 18 -1.51 3.34 17.50
N PHE A 19 -0.79 3.63 16.41
CA PHE A 19 -1.33 4.15 15.15
C PHE A 19 -1.62 3.07 14.09
N ALA A 20 -1.58 1.77 14.44
CA ALA A 20 -1.96 0.72 13.51
C ALA A 20 -3.41 0.91 13.05
N VAL A 21 -3.66 0.73 11.76
CA VAL A 21 -4.97 0.90 11.15
C VAL A 21 -5.95 -0.07 11.81
N ARG A 22 -7.04 0.47 12.33
CA ARG A 22 -8.14 -0.30 12.92
C ARG A 22 -9.24 -0.53 11.90
N ALA A 23 -10.18 -1.41 12.20
CA ALA A 23 -11.28 -1.68 11.28
C ALA A 23 -12.16 -0.44 11.10
N GLN A 24 -12.42 0.32 12.17
CA GLN A 24 -13.17 1.60 12.11
C GLN A 24 -12.49 2.68 11.25
N ASP A 25 -11.20 2.52 10.95
CA ASP A 25 -10.44 3.46 10.14
C ASP A 25 -10.54 3.13 8.64
N ILE A 26 -11.26 2.06 8.27
CA ILE A 26 -11.46 1.62 6.89
C ILE A 26 -12.95 1.68 6.56
N ALA A 27 -13.28 2.34 5.46
CA ALA A 27 -14.63 2.34 4.89
C ALA A 27 -14.57 1.93 3.41
N VAL A 28 -15.36 0.93 3.03
CA VAL A 28 -15.60 0.60 1.63
C VAL A 28 -16.89 1.31 1.21
N LEU A 29 -16.84 2.04 0.10
CA LEU A 29 -17.92 2.94 -0.34
C LEU A 29 -18.45 2.51 -1.71
N ASP A 30 -19.76 2.66 -1.92
CA ASP A 30 -20.40 2.52 -3.23
C ASP A 30 -20.25 3.79 -4.10
N ALA A 31 -20.98 3.84 -5.22
CA ALA A 31 -20.92 4.95 -6.18
C ALA A 31 -21.50 6.26 -5.59
N GLU A 32 -22.42 6.13 -4.65
CA GLU A 32 -23.07 7.21 -3.92
C GLU A 32 -22.28 7.67 -2.69
N GLY A 33 -21.10 7.06 -2.46
CA GLY A 33 -20.24 7.36 -1.31
C GLY A 33 -20.74 6.79 0.01
N GLN A 34 -21.71 5.86 -0.02
CA GLN A 34 -22.26 5.22 1.17
C GLN A 34 -21.46 3.97 1.56
N PRO A 35 -21.29 3.67 2.87
CA PRO A 35 -20.64 2.47 3.32
C PRO A 35 -21.32 1.19 2.80
N THR A 36 -20.53 0.28 2.25
CA THR A 36 -21.04 -0.99 1.71
C THR A 36 -20.06 -2.14 1.94
N LEU A 37 -20.60 -3.33 2.18
CA LEU A 37 -19.85 -4.59 2.16
C LEU A 37 -20.20 -5.45 0.94
N SER A 38 -21.05 -4.94 0.04
CA SER A 38 -21.47 -5.66 -1.17
C SER A 38 -20.37 -5.58 -2.24
N PRO A 39 -19.76 -6.71 -2.66
CA PRO A 39 -18.66 -6.68 -3.62
C PRO A 39 -19.01 -6.11 -4.99
N SER A 40 -20.27 -6.24 -5.41
CA SER A 40 -20.79 -5.72 -6.68
C SER A 40 -21.05 -4.21 -6.64
N LYS A 41 -21.37 -3.65 -5.46
CA LYS A 41 -21.61 -2.21 -5.29
C LYS A 41 -20.35 -1.44 -4.92
N ALA A 42 -19.39 -2.07 -4.27
CA ALA A 42 -18.18 -1.43 -3.76
C ALA A 42 -17.32 -0.81 -4.88
N GLN A 43 -17.12 0.51 -4.83
CA GLN A 43 -16.38 1.29 -5.83
C GLN A 43 -15.05 1.84 -5.32
N SER A 44 -14.99 2.20 -4.04
CA SER A 44 -13.77 2.76 -3.46
C SER A 44 -13.55 2.26 -2.04
N VAL A 45 -12.31 2.38 -1.58
CA VAL A 45 -11.95 2.19 -0.19
C VAL A 45 -11.28 3.45 0.32
N CYS A 46 -11.77 3.95 1.44
CA CYS A 46 -11.22 5.04 2.20
C CYS A 46 -10.52 4.47 3.44
N MET A 47 -9.32 4.97 3.73
CA MET A 47 -8.52 4.59 4.89
C MET A 47 -8.03 5.84 5.59
N ARG A 48 -8.36 5.94 6.88
CA ARG A 48 -7.95 7.04 7.76
C ARG A 48 -6.72 6.63 8.56
N LEU A 49 -5.59 7.26 8.27
CA LEU A 49 -4.32 6.95 8.90
C LEU A 49 -4.10 7.92 10.06
N ILE A 50 -4.36 7.46 11.28
CA ILE A 50 -4.37 8.30 12.49
C ILE A 50 -2.97 8.73 12.97
N GLY A 51 -1.92 8.06 12.49
CA GLY A 51 -0.55 8.37 12.85
C GLY A 51 0.45 7.55 12.03
N SER A 52 1.74 7.83 12.23
CA SER A 52 2.84 7.02 11.67
C SER A 52 4.14 7.32 12.41
N LYS A 53 5.22 6.59 12.14
CA LYS A 53 6.56 6.89 12.71
C LYS A 53 6.97 8.35 12.56
N THR A 54 6.60 9.00 11.45
CA THR A 54 6.92 10.40 11.17
C THR A 54 5.76 11.35 11.44
N ASN A 55 4.65 10.84 11.98
CA ASN A 55 3.47 11.60 12.39
C ASN A 55 2.98 11.06 13.75
N GLN A 56 3.76 11.28 14.81
CA GLN A 56 3.45 10.76 16.15
C GLN A 56 2.39 11.60 16.90
N GLY A 57 2.11 12.83 16.46
CA GLY A 57 1.13 13.71 17.10
C GLY A 57 0.53 14.76 16.17
N GLY A 58 0.67 14.58 14.85
CA GLY A 58 0.05 15.47 13.87
C GLY A 58 -1.26 14.90 13.31
N SER A 59 -1.89 15.68 12.43
CA SER A 59 -3.24 15.39 11.94
C SER A 59 -3.35 14.04 11.22
N PRO A 60 -4.46 13.30 11.41
CA PRO A 60 -4.77 12.12 10.63
C PRO A 60 -4.77 12.41 9.13
N THR A 61 -4.38 11.42 8.34
CA THR A 61 -4.34 11.51 6.88
C THR A 61 -5.31 10.52 6.26
N THR A 62 -6.27 11.00 5.49
CA THR A 62 -7.21 10.14 4.77
C THR A 62 -6.69 9.83 3.36
N ARG A 63 -6.87 8.58 2.93
CA ARG A 63 -6.53 8.13 1.57
C ARG A 63 -7.66 7.33 0.99
N MET A 64 -7.92 7.53 -0.28
CA MET A 64 -8.92 6.79 -1.03
C MET A 64 -8.27 6.10 -2.23
N LEU A 65 -8.72 4.88 -2.53
CA LEU A 65 -8.41 4.19 -3.77
C LEU A 65 -9.68 3.56 -4.34
N SER A 66 -9.86 3.70 -5.65
CA SER A 66 -10.96 3.07 -6.38
C SER A 66 -10.61 1.64 -6.79
N ARG A 67 -11.60 0.93 -7.33
CA ARG A 67 -11.36 -0.36 -7.98
C ARG A 67 -10.28 -0.22 -9.05
N SER A 68 -9.33 -1.16 -9.08
CA SER A 68 -8.29 -1.18 -10.12
C SER A 68 -8.72 -1.89 -11.40
N GLY A 69 -9.86 -2.59 -11.40
CA GLY A 69 -10.27 -3.49 -12.47
C GLY A 69 -9.55 -4.85 -12.46
N HIS A 70 -8.45 -4.99 -11.71
CA HIS A 70 -7.71 -6.26 -11.64
C HIS A 70 -8.37 -7.24 -10.66
N PRO A 71 -8.54 -8.54 -11.02
CA PRO A 71 -9.24 -9.51 -10.17
C PRO A 71 -8.56 -9.74 -8.81
N PHE A 72 -7.23 -9.66 -8.76
CA PHE A 72 -6.44 -9.94 -7.55
C PHE A 72 -5.76 -8.72 -6.92
N LEU A 73 -5.58 -7.65 -7.70
CA LEU A 73 -4.78 -6.48 -7.30
C LEU A 73 -5.69 -5.27 -7.13
N CYS A 74 -6.82 -5.49 -6.44
CA CYS A 74 -7.85 -4.49 -6.23
C CYS A 74 -7.90 -4.09 -4.75
N PRO A 75 -7.61 -2.82 -4.41
CA PRO A 75 -7.60 -2.37 -3.02
C PRO A 75 -8.98 -2.46 -2.37
N VAL A 76 -10.05 -2.26 -3.16
CA VAL A 76 -11.44 -2.40 -2.71
C VAL A 76 -11.72 -3.85 -2.32
N PHE A 77 -11.33 -4.81 -3.16
CA PHE A 77 -11.53 -6.23 -2.87
C PHE A 77 -10.69 -6.69 -1.67
N GLY A 78 -9.44 -6.25 -1.58
CA GLY A 78 -8.58 -6.52 -0.43
C GLY A 78 -9.19 -6.00 0.89
N ALA A 79 -9.80 -4.82 0.88
CA ALA A 79 -10.50 -4.27 2.03
C ALA A 79 -11.77 -5.05 2.40
N LEU A 80 -12.57 -5.48 1.41
CA LEU A 80 -13.74 -6.33 1.64
C LEU A 80 -13.35 -7.67 2.29
N ILE A 81 -12.33 -8.35 1.77
CA ILE A 81 -11.83 -9.61 2.36
C ILE A 81 -11.38 -9.37 3.80
N LEU A 82 -10.60 -8.31 4.04
CA LEU A 82 -10.10 -7.98 5.36
C LEU A 82 -11.24 -7.74 6.37
N LEU A 83 -12.26 -6.98 5.99
CA LEU A 83 -13.43 -6.73 6.85
C LEU A 83 -14.28 -7.99 7.04
N GLN A 84 -14.42 -8.82 6.00
CA GLN A 84 -15.18 -10.07 6.05
C GLN A 84 -14.54 -11.10 7.00
N VAL A 85 -13.22 -11.27 6.95
CA VAL A 85 -12.49 -12.19 7.83
C VAL A 85 -12.62 -11.79 9.31
N ARG A 86 -12.78 -10.48 9.57
CA ARG A 86 -12.89 -9.96 10.93
C ARG A 86 -14.29 -10.04 11.53
N LYS A 87 -15.34 -9.93 10.70
CA LYS A 87 -16.79 -9.72 10.96
C LYS A 87 -17.29 -9.55 12.40
N HIS A 88 -16.90 -10.41 13.34
CA HIS A 88 -17.36 -10.43 14.73
C HIS A 88 -16.41 -9.77 15.74
N LEU A 89 -15.23 -9.34 15.29
CA LEU A 89 -14.25 -8.66 16.14
C LEU A 89 -14.60 -7.17 16.33
N PRO A 90 -14.23 -6.58 17.49
CA PRO A 90 -14.36 -5.14 17.71
C PRO A 90 -13.70 -4.31 16.60
N THR A 91 -14.26 -3.14 16.33
CA THR A 91 -13.81 -2.26 15.25
C THR A 91 -12.64 -1.35 15.65
N ASP A 92 -12.42 -1.19 16.95
CA ASP A 92 -11.39 -0.34 17.58
C ASP A 92 -10.03 -1.04 17.78
N ILE A 93 -9.93 -2.33 17.43
CA ILE A 93 -8.67 -3.07 17.45
C ILE A 93 -8.01 -3.08 16.04
N PRO A 94 -6.69 -3.33 15.95
CA PRO A 94 -5.96 -3.34 14.68
C PRO A 94 -6.57 -4.30 13.66
N THR A 95 -6.64 -3.87 12.39
CA THR A 95 -7.32 -4.59 11.30
C THR A 95 -6.67 -5.93 10.95
N ALA A 96 -5.37 -6.10 11.22
CA ALA A 96 -4.66 -7.36 11.00
C ALA A 96 -4.94 -8.44 12.07
N VAL A 97 -5.81 -8.17 13.05
CA VAL A 97 -6.32 -9.19 13.99
C VAL A 97 -7.44 -9.98 13.32
N PHE A 98 -7.48 -11.29 13.53
CA PHE A 98 -8.52 -12.19 13.00
C PHE A 98 -8.78 -13.34 13.99
N LEU A 99 -9.82 -14.14 13.74
CA LEU A 99 -10.05 -15.38 14.47
C LEU A 99 -9.38 -16.53 13.74
N ASP A 100 -8.52 -17.26 14.43
CA ASP A 100 -7.89 -18.47 13.89
C ASP A 100 -8.91 -19.62 13.71
N ARG A 101 -8.43 -20.77 13.25
CA ARG A 101 -9.28 -21.96 13.01
C ARG A 101 -9.93 -22.52 14.29
N CYS A 102 -9.40 -22.16 15.46
CA CYS A 102 -9.91 -22.53 16.76
C CYS A 102 -10.80 -21.43 17.39
N GLY A 103 -11.07 -20.35 16.66
CA GLY A 103 -11.86 -19.21 17.16
C GLY A 103 -11.09 -18.32 18.13
N LYS A 104 -9.76 -18.42 18.23
CA LYS A 104 -8.94 -17.57 19.09
C LYS A 104 -8.43 -16.34 18.32
N PRO A 105 -8.34 -15.16 18.97
CA PRO A 105 -7.72 -14.00 18.36
C PRO A 105 -6.25 -14.28 18.00
N ALA A 106 -5.94 -14.13 16.73
CA ALA A 106 -4.59 -14.16 16.17
C ALA A 106 -4.34 -12.86 15.39
N CYS A 107 -3.10 -12.61 14.99
CA CYS A 107 -2.79 -11.45 14.17
C CYS A 107 -1.76 -11.76 13.09
N ILE A 108 -1.80 -10.98 12.01
CA ILE A 108 -0.77 -11.02 10.98
C ILE A 108 0.41 -10.18 11.44
N ALA A 109 1.58 -10.81 11.55
CA ALA A 109 2.85 -10.18 11.86
C ALA A 109 3.62 -9.80 10.59
N THR A 110 4.66 -8.98 10.78
CA THR A 110 5.58 -8.61 9.70
C THR A 110 6.24 -9.83 9.04
N ASP A 111 6.51 -10.87 9.83
CA ASP A 111 7.19 -12.08 9.34
C ASP A 111 6.26 -12.90 8.46
N ASP A 112 4.95 -12.99 8.78
CA ASP A 112 3.95 -13.64 7.94
C ASP A 112 3.87 -13.00 6.55
N VAL A 113 3.87 -11.66 6.49
CA VAL A 113 3.87 -10.90 5.23
C VAL A 113 5.17 -11.14 4.47
N SER A 114 6.31 -11.09 5.17
CA SER A 114 7.61 -11.30 4.55
C SER A 114 7.72 -12.71 3.96
N GLU A 115 7.25 -13.72 4.68
CA GLU A 115 7.23 -15.11 4.24
C GLU A 115 6.30 -15.33 3.04
N ALA A 116 5.12 -14.70 3.04
CA ALA A 116 4.22 -14.73 1.88
C ALA A 116 4.89 -14.15 0.62
N ILE A 117 5.58 -13.01 0.75
CA ILE A 117 6.29 -12.39 -0.38
C ILE A 117 7.46 -13.27 -0.85
N LYS A 118 8.25 -13.83 0.07
CA LYS A 118 9.38 -14.71 -0.26
C LYS A 118 8.95 -15.98 -0.97
N ARG A 119 7.83 -16.59 -0.55
CA ARG A 119 7.24 -17.74 -1.25
C ARG A 119 6.81 -17.35 -2.66
N ALA A 120 6.17 -16.20 -2.83
CA ALA A 120 5.82 -15.70 -4.17
C ALA A 120 7.05 -15.48 -5.04
N ALA A 121 8.12 -14.85 -4.51
CA ALA A 121 9.37 -14.66 -5.24
C ALA A 121 10.00 -16.00 -5.68
N THR A 122 10.03 -16.98 -4.78
CA THR A 122 10.53 -18.33 -5.08
C THR A 122 9.73 -18.97 -6.22
N SER A 123 8.39 -18.83 -6.21
CA SER A 123 7.52 -19.38 -7.27
C SER A 123 7.72 -18.73 -8.64
N THR A 124 8.31 -17.52 -8.69
CA THR A 124 8.62 -16.81 -9.94
C THR A 124 10.10 -16.94 -10.33
N GLY A 125 10.88 -17.78 -9.62
CA GLY A 125 12.31 -17.98 -9.90
C GLY A 125 13.22 -16.86 -9.38
N GLU A 126 12.70 -15.96 -8.54
CA GLU A 126 13.46 -14.87 -7.94
C GLU A 126 14.10 -15.30 -6.61
N ASP A 127 15.23 -14.67 -6.22
CA ASP A 127 15.88 -14.96 -4.95
C ASP A 127 15.08 -14.38 -3.77
N PRO A 128 14.48 -15.21 -2.88
CA PRO A 128 13.68 -14.73 -1.76
C PRO A 128 14.47 -13.85 -0.77
N ARG A 129 15.81 -13.93 -0.73
CA ARG A 129 16.64 -13.09 0.16
C ARG A 129 16.58 -11.61 -0.22
N CYS A 130 16.21 -11.30 -1.47
CA CYS A 130 16.02 -9.94 -1.96
C CYS A 130 14.66 -9.33 -1.55
N PHE A 131 13.78 -10.10 -0.89
CA PHE A 131 12.41 -9.68 -0.58
C PHE A 131 12.10 -9.66 0.91
N SER A 132 11.26 -8.69 1.30
CA SER A 132 10.75 -8.53 2.66
C SER A 132 9.40 -7.83 2.65
N SER A 133 8.78 -7.65 3.82
CA SER A 133 7.60 -6.78 3.98
C SER A 133 7.77 -5.36 3.40
N HIS A 134 9.00 -4.83 3.35
CA HIS A 134 9.27 -3.51 2.77
C HIS A 134 9.14 -3.51 1.24
N SER A 135 9.28 -4.66 0.58
CA SER A 135 9.21 -4.79 -0.88
C SER A 135 7.87 -4.33 -1.45
N LEU A 136 6.75 -4.46 -0.70
CA LEU A 136 5.44 -3.95 -1.15
C LEU A 136 5.46 -2.43 -1.32
N ARG A 137 6.06 -1.71 -0.38
CA ARG A 137 6.12 -0.24 -0.41
C ARG A 137 7.12 0.24 -1.46
N ALA A 138 8.30 -0.37 -1.51
CA ALA A 138 9.31 -0.04 -2.51
C ALA A 138 8.82 -0.36 -3.92
N GLY A 139 8.36 -1.59 -4.16
CA GLY A 139 7.88 -2.06 -5.45
C GLY A 139 6.67 -1.29 -5.97
N GLY A 140 5.73 -0.91 -5.09
CA GLY A 140 4.62 -0.06 -5.50
C GLY A 140 5.06 1.36 -5.91
N ALA A 141 6.08 1.92 -5.28
CA ALA A 141 6.69 3.20 -5.72
C ALA A 141 7.37 3.05 -7.09
N THR A 142 8.15 1.98 -7.25
CA THR A 142 8.81 1.65 -8.52
C THR A 142 7.79 1.45 -9.64
N HIS A 143 6.67 0.77 -9.36
CA HIS A 143 5.63 0.51 -10.37
C HIS A 143 4.90 1.79 -10.79
N MET A 144 4.55 2.68 -9.84
CA MET A 144 4.00 4.00 -10.19
C MET A 144 4.98 4.82 -11.05
N TYR A 145 6.26 4.81 -10.70
CA TYR A 145 7.29 5.49 -11.50
C TYR A 145 7.40 4.91 -12.92
N ARG A 146 7.44 3.58 -13.07
CA ARG A 146 7.48 2.93 -14.40
C ARG A 146 6.20 3.17 -15.21
N ALA A 147 5.07 3.39 -14.54
CA ALA A 147 3.82 3.78 -15.17
C ALA A 147 3.75 5.28 -15.55
N GLY A 148 4.84 6.04 -15.35
CA GLY A 148 4.89 7.47 -15.69
C GLY A 148 4.13 8.36 -14.70
N THR A 149 3.79 7.87 -13.51
CA THR A 149 3.20 8.72 -12.46
C THR A 149 4.22 9.77 -12.05
N ASP A 150 3.78 11.02 -11.93
CA ASP A 150 4.67 12.12 -11.56
C ASP A 150 5.25 11.96 -10.15
N ALA A 151 6.42 12.55 -9.94
CA ALA A 151 7.18 12.43 -8.71
C ALA A 151 6.41 12.95 -7.48
N LEU A 152 5.64 14.05 -7.63
CA LEU A 152 4.87 14.62 -6.52
C LEU A 152 3.75 13.68 -6.11
N THR A 153 3.02 13.11 -7.06
CA THR A 153 1.97 12.11 -6.78
C THR A 153 2.55 10.87 -6.09
N ILE A 154 3.72 10.37 -6.53
CA ILE A 154 4.40 9.25 -5.85
C ILE A 154 4.75 9.63 -4.41
N GLN A 155 5.32 10.82 -4.21
CA GLN A 155 5.73 11.32 -2.90
C GLN A 155 4.53 11.48 -1.95
N PHE A 156 3.44 12.10 -2.42
CA PHE A 156 2.20 12.29 -1.67
C PHE A 156 1.48 10.97 -1.38
N HIS A 157 1.42 10.06 -2.36
CA HIS A 157 0.78 8.76 -2.21
C HIS A 157 1.51 7.91 -1.18
N GLY A 158 2.84 7.87 -1.26
CA GLY A 158 3.64 7.15 -0.29
C GLY A 158 3.85 7.89 1.03
N ARG A 159 3.53 9.18 1.15
CA ARG A 159 3.76 9.96 2.39
C ARG A 159 5.25 10.00 2.78
N TRP A 160 6.12 10.24 1.81
CA TRP A 160 7.52 10.54 2.07
C TRP A 160 7.68 12.04 2.35
N GLY A 161 8.22 12.39 3.52
CA GLY A 161 8.52 13.79 3.86
C GLY A 161 9.82 14.31 3.24
N SER A 162 10.53 13.47 2.50
CA SER A 162 11.76 13.80 1.79
C SER A 162 11.82 13.07 0.45
N ASP A 163 12.91 13.27 -0.27
CA ASP A 163 13.23 12.59 -1.53
C ASP A 163 13.60 11.10 -1.38
N ALA A 164 13.40 10.50 -0.20
CA ALA A 164 13.71 9.10 0.05
C ALA A 164 13.03 8.13 -0.93
N PHE A 165 11.89 8.50 -1.53
CA PHE A 165 11.22 7.68 -2.54
C PHE A 165 12.08 7.48 -3.81
N LYS A 166 12.97 8.44 -4.14
CA LYS A 166 13.86 8.38 -5.30
C LYS A 166 14.77 7.15 -5.27
N THR A 167 15.10 6.66 -4.08
CA THR A 167 15.91 5.44 -3.91
C THR A 167 15.22 4.17 -4.44
N TYR A 168 13.88 4.17 -4.51
CA TYR A 168 13.08 3.06 -5.05
C TYR A 168 12.77 3.21 -6.54
N THR A 169 12.89 4.42 -7.11
CA THR A 169 12.54 4.73 -8.49
C THR A 169 13.79 4.75 -9.37
N ARG A 170 14.58 3.68 -9.34
CA ARG A 170 15.77 3.57 -10.19
C ARG A 170 15.36 3.43 -11.66
N PRO A 171 16.05 4.11 -12.59
CA PRO A 171 15.82 3.90 -14.02
C PRO A 171 15.99 2.42 -14.38
N CYS A 172 15.00 1.84 -15.02
CA CYS A 172 15.13 0.51 -15.64
C CYS A 172 15.73 0.67 -17.05
N LYS A 173 16.21 -0.44 -17.64
CA LYS A 173 16.84 -0.43 -18.98
C LYS A 173 15.93 0.23 -20.03
N GLU A 174 14.63 0.00 -19.92
CA GLU A 174 13.63 0.59 -20.82
C GLU A 174 13.56 2.11 -20.67
N SER A 175 13.55 2.62 -19.43
CA SER A 175 13.56 4.07 -19.16
C SER A 175 14.83 4.75 -19.68
N VAL A 176 15.98 4.09 -19.61
CA VAL A 176 17.25 4.63 -20.12
C VAL A 176 17.24 4.73 -21.65
N ALA A 177 16.68 3.73 -22.34
CA ALA A 177 16.57 3.76 -23.80
C ALA A 177 15.66 4.91 -24.27
N THR A 178 14.49 5.08 -23.64
CA THR A 178 13.59 6.21 -23.92
C THR A 178 14.23 7.55 -23.56
N LEU A 179 15.02 7.62 -22.49
CA LEU A 179 15.72 8.84 -22.09
C LEU A 179 16.73 9.28 -23.16
N ALA A 180 17.50 8.35 -23.72
CA ALA A 180 18.43 8.64 -24.80
C ALA A 180 17.71 9.16 -26.05
N ALA A 181 16.57 8.57 -26.42
CA ALA A 181 15.74 9.06 -27.52
C ALA A 181 15.22 10.49 -27.26
N ASN A 182 14.68 10.74 -26.06
CA ASN A 182 14.17 12.05 -25.66
C ASN A 182 15.26 13.13 -25.58
N MET A 183 16.50 12.76 -25.25
CA MET A 183 17.64 13.69 -25.28
C MET A 183 17.94 14.18 -26.71
N VAL A 184 17.66 13.37 -27.73
CA VAL A 184 17.84 13.74 -29.14
C VAL A 184 16.64 14.53 -29.67
N THR A 185 15.42 14.14 -29.29
CA THR A 185 14.17 14.70 -29.83
C THR A 185 13.55 15.78 -28.96
N GLY A 186 14.19 16.15 -27.85
CA GLY A 186 13.70 17.17 -26.93
C GLY A 186 13.47 18.50 -27.65
N PRO A 187 12.31 19.16 -27.47
CA PRO A 187 12.03 20.40 -28.16
C PRO A 187 13.09 21.45 -27.79
N ARG A 188 13.79 21.96 -28.81
CA ARG A 188 14.69 23.13 -28.71
C ARG A 188 13.86 24.42 -28.69
N GLY A 189 12.84 24.48 -27.83
CA GLY A 189 12.13 25.74 -27.61
C GLY A 189 13.14 26.74 -27.08
N ASP A 190 13.23 27.92 -27.70
CA ASP A 190 14.06 29.01 -27.22
C ASP A 190 13.70 29.25 -25.74
N SER A 191 14.67 28.94 -24.88
CA SER A 191 14.56 29.23 -23.47
C SER A 191 14.69 30.74 -23.34
N THR A 192 13.58 31.47 -23.40
CA THR A 192 13.55 32.89 -23.06
C THR A 192 13.78 33.01 -21.56
N LEU A 193 15.06 33.15 -21.20
CA LEU A 193 15.48 33.86 -19.99
C LEU A 193 15.33 35.37 -20.22
#